data_AF-A0A5P8YHJ2-F1
#
_entry.id   AF-A0A5P8YHJ2-F1
#
_cell.length_a   1.000
_cell.length_b   1.000
_cell.length_c   1.000
_cell.angle_alpha   90.00
_cell.angle_beta   90.00
_cell.angle_gamma   90.00
#
_symmetry.space_group_name_H-M   'P 1'
#
loop_
_entity.id
_entity.type
_entity.pdbx_description
1 polymer ?
#
loop_
_entity_poly.entity_id
_entity_poly.type
_entity_poly.pdbx_seq_one_letter_code
_entity_poly.pdbx_strand_id
1 'polypeptide(L)'
;MGLNCFGISFSSPNITLDSDPTHQKLSKSGYHAIWKEWKENAVPGEGEQRGIAVERMKYCLKKNLTELNLNNLGLRSLPDILPPCTTLNVSNNYLTELPPLPANLTHLNLANNQLTKLSSHFPLPDNLTHLNLANNQLTELSGHFPLPDNLTHLDLANNQLTELSRYFPLPGNLTHLNLANNQLVAPPELPNTLESLNADNNQLKYLPDILPTSLRLITASNNQITQLPEAIFNLFNDSEIVLNNNPLTEKTYYFPYGSNVPNILMSPSCLTKFKYSSYEPLSEIVKHWLTPEQQQLLEKKWLEIEKDPSSEGLTKYLNQLINIPKSIQKPRPNPQLYVRDLSDFSKQQMTKLLFNIVDSNSLRQAIFLKNNPNW
;
A
#
# COMPACT_ATOMS: atom_id res chain seq x y z
N MET A 1 46.76 -45.31 7.55
CA MET A 1 46.98 -44.03 6.84
C MET A 1 45.67 -43.26 6.96
N GLY A 2 45.42 -42.38 7.93
CA GLY A 2 46.34 -41.52 8.65
C GLY A 2 46.33 -40.15 7.98
N LEU A 3 45.48 -39.22 8.46
CA LEU A 3 45.85 -37.85 8.82
C LEU A 3 44.63 -37.13 9.44
N ASN A 4 44.73 -36.96 10.75
CA ASN A 4 44.04 -35.93 11.53
C ASN A 4 44.48 -34.54 11.02
N CYS A 5 43.54 -33.61 10.91
CA CYS A 5 43.82 -32.19 11.09
C CYS A 5 42.91 -31.64 12.20
N PHE A 6 43.55 -31.27 13.30
CA PHE A 6 43.13 -30.31 14.32
C PHE A 6 42.34 -29.15 13.69
N GLY A 7 41.23 -28.68 14.23
CA GLY A 7 41.11 -28.12 15.57
C GLY A 7 41.06 -26.60 15.48
N ILE A 8 39.87 -26.03 15.27
CA ILE A 8 39.53 -24.67 15.69
C ILE A 8 38.11 -24.75 16.27
N SER A 9 38.03 -25.05 17.56
CA SER A 9 36.83 -24.68 18.32
C SER A 9 36.85 -23.17 18.44
N PHE A 10 35.79 -22.50 17.97
CA PHE A 10 35.53 -21.13 18.40
C PHE A 10 35.17 -21.20 19.89
N SER A 11 36.20 -21.06 20.74
CA SER A 11 36.00 -20.68 22.12
C SER A 11 35.53 -19.23 22.10
N SER A 12 34.21 -19.04 22.15
CA SER A 12 33.64 -17.80 22.66
C SER A 12 34.37 -17.44 23.96
N PRO A 13 34.72 -16.17 24.21
CA PRO A 13 35.15 -15.80 25.55
C PRO A 13 34.04 -16.25 26.50
N ASN A 14 34.40 -16.99 27.55
CA ASN A 14 33.50 -17.33 28.64
C ASN A 14 32.91 -16.03 29.22
N ILE A 15 31.80 -15.58 28.66
CA ILE A 15 30.87 -14.70 29.31
C ILE A 15 30.03 -15.67 30.13
N THR A 16 30.33 -15.76 31.42
CA THR A 16 29.46 -16.41 32.39
C THR A 16 28.07 -15.79 32.27
N LEU A 17 27.18 -16.48 31.57
CA LEU A 17 25.74 -16.27 31.67
C LEU A 17 25.33 -16.93 32.99
N ASP A 18 25.55 -16.20 34.07
CA ASP A 18 24.97 -16.55 35.37
C ASP A 18 23.45 -16.43 35.26
N SER A 19 22.79 -17.51 35.61
CA SER A 19 21.34 -17.66 35.66
C SER A 19 20.76 -16.85 36.81
N ASP A 20 20.35 -15.60 36.56
CA ASP A 20 19.55 -14.78 37.49
C ASP A 20 18.67 -13.76 36.70
N PRO A 21 17.33 -13.66 36.91
CA PRO A 21 16.41 -12.97 36.01
C PRO A 21 16.27 -11.46 36.26
N THR A 22 17.28 -10.80 36.82
CA THR A 22 17.31 -9.33 36.95
C THR A 22 18.33 -8.74 35.97
N HIS A 23 17.83 -8.05 34.93
CA HIS A 23 18.60 -7.36 33.89
C HIS A 23 19.84 -6.60 34.42
N GLN A 24 21.01 -7.26 34.45
CA GLN A 24 22.27 -6.55 34.55
C GLN A 24 22.54 -5.83 33.23
N LYS A 25 22.37 -4.52 33.25
CA LYS A 25 22.64 -3.62 32.14
C LYS A 25 24.13 -3.74 31.76
N LEU A 26 24.42 -4.18 30.53
CA LEU A 26 25.79 -4.33 30.03
C LEU A 26 26.60 -3.04 30.30
N SER A 27 27.85 -3.18 30.73
CA SER A 27 28.72 -2.01 30.96
C SER A 27 29.01 -1.29 29.63
N LYS A 28 29.30 0.02 29.68
CA LYS A 28 29.63 0.81 28.46
C LYS A 28 30.82 0.23 27.69
N SER A 29 31.82 -0.32 28.40
CA SER A 29 32.96 -1.00 27.78
C SER A 29 32.55 -2.30 27.09
N GLY A 30 31.57 -3.04 27.63
CA GLY A 30 30.99 -4.22 26.99
C GLY A 30 30.36 -3.89 25.64
N TYR A 31 29.51 -2.84 25.58
CA TYR A 31 28.92 -2.38 24.31
C TYR A 31 30.01 -2.01 23.29
N HIS A 32 31.03 -1.25 23.72
CA HIS A 32 32.09 -0.80 22.84
C HIS A 32 32.93 -1.95 22.27
N ALA A 33 33.14 -3.03 23.03
CA ALA A 33 33.87 -4.20 22.57
C ALA A 33 33.11 -4.91 21.44
N ILE A 34 31.81 -5.19 21.64
CA ILE A 34 30.94 -5.84 20.64
C ILE A 34 30.89 -5.00 19.36
N TRP A 35 30.70 -3.69 19.48
CA TRP A 35 30.64 -2.82 18.31
C TRP A 35 31.98 -2.69 17.57
N LYS A 36 33.10 -2.79 18.29
CA LYS A 36 34.44 -2.80 17.68
C LYS A 36 34.61 -4.07 16.85
N GLU A 37 34.30 -5.23 17.41
CA GLU A 37 34.36 -6.51 16.70
C GLU A 37 33.44 -6.53 15.48
N TRP A 38 32.18 -6.10 15.61
CA TRP A 38 31.25 -6.00 14.49
C TRP A 38 31.76 -5.06 13.38
N LYS A 39 32.40 -3.94 13.73
CA LYS A 39 32.99 -3.03 12.75
C LYS A 39 34.17 -3.67 12.03
N GLU A 40 35.01 -4.42 12.73
CA GLU A 40 36.20 -5.08 12.18
C GLU A 40 35.84 -6.27 11.28
N ASN A 41 34.71 -6.93 11.56
CA ASN A 41 34.16 -8.02 10.75
C ASN A 41 33.43 -7.56 9.47
N ALA A 42 33.59 -6.31 9.04
CA ALA A 42 33.02 -5.82 7.78
C ALA A 42 33.73 -6.48 6.58
N VAL A 43 32.97 -6.95 5.60
CA VAL A 43 33.56 -7.50 4.37
C VAL A 43 34.19 -6.35 3.56
N PRO A 44 35.50 -6.39 3.25
CA PRO A 44 36.15 -5.33 2.49
C PRO A 44 35.54 -5.17 1.09
N GLY A 45 35.31 -3.93 0.67
CA GLY A 45 34.82 -3.60 -0.69
C GLY A 45 33.30 -3.45 -0.82
N GLU A 46 32.53 -3.78 0.22
CA GLU A 46 31.06 -3.70 0.21
C GLU A 46 30.49 -2.31 0.54
N GLY A 47 31.35 -1.31 0.75
CA GLY A 47 30.93 0.08 1.02
C GLY A 47 30.20 0.29 2.36
N GLU A 48 30.20 -0.70 3.27
CA GLU A 48 29.51 -0.61 4.56
C GLU A 48 30.12 0.49 5.45
N GLN A 49 29.30 1.45 5.88
CA GLN A 49 29.73 2.54 6.76
C GLN A 49 29.62 2.17 8.25
N ARG A 50 30.09 0.96 8.62
CA ARG A 50 30.02 0.45 10.02
C ARG A 50 30.70 1.38 11.01
N GLY A 51 31.78 2.06 10.60
CA GLY A 51 32.46 3.05 11.43
C GLY A 51 31.55 4.20 11.89
N ILE A 52 30.73 4.74 10.98
CA ILE A 52 29.76 5.79 11.31
C ILE A 52 28.65 5.24 12.18
N ALA A 53 28.15 4.03 11.89
CA ALA A 53 27.16 3.36 12.73
C ALA A 53 27.65 3.21 14.19
N VAL A 54 28.88 2.76 14.40
CA VAL A 54 29.47 2.65 15.75
C VAL A 54 29.53 4.00 16.46
N GLU A 55 29.94 5.07 15.78
CA GLU A 55 29.97 6.40 16.40
C GLU A 55 28.57 6.91 16.77
N ARG A 56 27.56 6.67 15.92
CA ARG A 56 26.16 6.98 16.25
C ARG A 56 25.65 6.17 17.44
N MET A 57 25.98 4.88 17.52
CA MET A 57 25.63 4.01 18.67
C MET A 57 26.29 4.45 19.97
N LYS A 58 27.59 4.78 19.94
CA LYS A 58 28.32 5.35 21.09
C LYS A 58 27.72 6.66 21.54
N TYR A 59 27.36 7.54 20.61
CA TYR A 59 26.73 8.81 20.94
C TYR A 59 25.37 8.61 21.61
N CYS A 60 24.54 7.73 21.04
CA CYS A 60 23.25 7.32 21.61
C CYS A 60 23.41 6.81 23.05
N LEU A 61 24.33 5.86 23.28
CA LEU A 61 24.61 5.31 24.61
C LEU A 61 25.19 6.32 25.59
N LYS A 62 26.06 7.22 25.12
CA LYS A 62 26.69 8.26 25.98
C LYS A 62 25.66 9.28 26.45
N LYS A 63 24.71 9.64 25.59
CA LYS A 63 23.70 10.67 25.84
C LYS A 63 22.36 10.11 26.32
N ASN A 64 22.21 8.79 26.42
CA ASN A 64 20.96 8.09 26.72
C ASN A 64 19.82 8.55 25.80
N LEU A 65 20.09 8.59 24.49
CA LEU A 65 19.07 8.99 23.52
C LEU A 65 17.99 7.91 23.42
N THR A 66 16.75 8.35 23.25
CA THR A 66 15.60 7.50 22.94
C THR A 66 15.60 7.04 21.50
N GLU A 67 16.26 7.78 20.61
CA GLU A 67 16.28 7.52 19.17
C GLU A 67 17.68 7.15 18.68
N LEU A 68 17.76 6.07 17.91
CA LEU A 68 18.96 5.65 17.19
C LEU A 68 18.67 5.63 15.69
N ASN A 69 19.42 6.43 14.93
CA ASN A 69 19.32 6.46 13.47
C ASN A 69 20.59 5.93 12.80
N LEU A 70 20.47 4.76 12.17
CA LEU A 70 21.50 4.07 11.37
C LEU A 70 21.09 3.96 9.89
N ASN A 71 20.23 4.86 9.41
CA ASN A 71 19.76 4.84 8.03
C ASN A 71 20.87 5.19 7.01
N ASN A 72 20.75 4.68 5.79
CA ASN A 72 21.60 5.02 4.65
C ASN A 72 23.11 4.84 4.91
N LEU A 73 23.48 3.72 5.53
CA LEU A 73 24.86 3.37 5.85
C LEU A 73 25.37 2.16 5.05
N GLY A 74 24.54 1.62 4.15
CA GLY A 74 24.87 0.43 3.37
C GLY A 74 25.08 -0.82 4.23
N LEU A 75 24.49 -0.87 5.43
CA LEU A 75 24.71 -1.97 6.38
C LEU A 75 24.11 -3.27 5.86
N ARG A 76 24.86 -4.36 5.93
CA ARG A 76 24.36 -5.71 5.57
C ARG A 76 23.93 -6.52 6.78
N SER A 77 24.43 -6.14 7.96
CA SER A 77 24.08 -6.72 9.26
C SER A 77 24.05 -5.62 10.33
N LEU A 78 23.54 -5.95 11.50
CA LEU A 78 23.61 -5.13 12.71
C LEU A 78 24.40 -5.91 13.78
N PRO A 79 25.01 -5.26 14.77
CA PRO A 79 25.64 -5.96 15.88
C PRO A 79 24.60 -6.66 16.76
N ASP A 80 25.01 -7.73 17.45
CA ASP A 80 24.13 -8.53 18.33
C ASP A 80 23.47 -7.74 19.45
N ILE A 81 24.09 -6.64 19.87
CA ILE A 81 23.56 -5.76 20.91
C ILE A 81 23.57 -4.31 20.43
N LEU A 82 22.37 -3.72 20.37
CA LEU A 82 22.14 -2.30 20.10
C LEU A 82 22.04 -1.51 21.42
N PRO A 83 22.38 -0.21 21.43
CA PRO A 83 22.18 0.61 22.62
C PRO A 83 20.68 0.69 22.97
N PRO A 84 20.33 0.86 24.26
CA PRO A 84 18.94 0.96 24.67
C PRO A 84 18.29 2.20 24.03
N CYS A 85 17.24 1.99 23.24
CA CYS A 85 16.47 3.04 22.60
C CYS A 85 14.98 2.62 22.52
N THR A 86 14.11 3.60 22.30
CA THR A 86 12.67 3.39 22.05
C THR A 86 12.34 3.50 20.56
N THR A 87 13.16 4.22 19.79
CA THR A 87 12.99 4.41 18.34
C THR A 87 14.26 3.98 17.62
N LEU A 88 14.14 3.07 16.66
CA LEU A 88 15.23 2.58 15.83
C LEU A 88 14.90 2.80 14.35
N ASN A 89 15.74 3.57 13.67
CA ASN A 89 15.69 3.71 12.22
C ASN A 89 16.93 3.08 11.59
N VAL A 90 16.74 1.99 10.85
CA VAL A 90 17.78 1.28 10.10
C VAL A 90 17.40 1.19 8.61
N SER A 91 16.58 2.13 8.13
CA SER A 91 16.06 2.15 6.77
C SER A 91 17.15 2.44 5.73
N ASN A 92 16.92 2.08 4.47
CA ASN A 92 17.86 2.29 3.36
C ASN A 92 19.22 1.63 3.62
N ASN A 93 19.19 0.34 3.93
CA ASN A 93 20.37 -0.49 4.09
C ASN A 93 20.17 -1.78 3.26
N TYR A 94 21.02 -2.78 3.46
CA TYR A 94 20.97 -4.07 2.77
C TYR A 94 20.78 -5.22 3.76
N LEU A 95 20.02 -4.97 4.84
CA LEU A 95 19.78 -5.96 5.88
C LEU A 95 18.94 -7.11 5.33
N THR A 96 19.38 -8.34 5.59
CA THR A 96 18.66 -9.57 5.23
C THR A 96 18.09 -10.28 6.46
N GLU A 97 18.60 -9.98 7.64
CA GLU A 97 18.19 -10.51 8.94
C GLU A 97 18.34 -9.46 10.04
N LEU A 98 17.79 -9.77 11.22
CA LEU A 98 17.78 -8.88 12.38
C LEU A 98 18.41 -9.57 13.61
N PRO A 99 19.25 -8.85 14.39
CA PRO A 99 19.72 -9.31 15.69
C PRO A 99 18.61 -9.15 16.75
N PRO A 100 18.84 -9.58 18.00
CA PRO A 100 18.00 -9.19 19.12
C PRO A 100 17.80 -7.68 19.19
N LEU A 101 16.54 -7.24 19.22
CA LEU A 101 16.18 -5.83 19.28
C LEU A 101 16.05 -5.34 20.74
N PRO A 102 16.24 -4.03 21.00
CA PRO A 102 16.04 -3.46 22.33
C PRO A 102 14.63 -3.73 22.87
N ALA A 103 14.50 -4.24 24.09
CA ALA A 103 13.21 -4.65 24.67
C ALA A 103 12.17 -3.50 24.82
N ASN A 104 12.64 -2.26 24.95
CA ASN A 104 11.79 -1.07 25.12
C ASN A 104 11.46 -0.37 23.79
N LEU A 105 11.72 -1.02 22.65
CA LEU A 105 11.46 -0.43 21.35
C LEU A 105 9.95 -0.28 21.12
N THR A 106 9.53 0.92 20.77
CA THR A 106 8.14 1.25 20.40
C THR A 106 8.01 1.55 18.92
N HIS A 107 9.07 2.04 18.27
CA HIS A 107 9.08 2.38 16.84
C HIS A 107 10.28 1.73 16.13
N LEU A 108 10.00 0.97 15.07
CA LEU A 108 11.01 0.32 14.24
C LEU A 108 10.79 0.65 12.77
N ASN A 109 11.79 1.28 12.15
CA ASN A 109 11.81 1.53 10.72
C ASN A 109 12.90 0.70 10.04
N LEU A 110 12.45 -0.30 9.26
CA LEU A 110 13.23 -1.24 8.47
C LEU A 110 13.01 -1.05 6.96
N ALA A 111 12.39 0.05 6.55
CA ALA A 111 12.05 0.27 5.15
C ALA A 111 13.29 0.27 4.24
N ASN A 112 13.14 -0.15 2.98
CA ASN A 112 14.23 -0.18 1.99
C ASN A 112 15.42 -1.03 2.48
N ASN A 113 15.16 -2.31 2.72
CA ASN A 113 16.15 -3.34 3.04
C ASN A 113 15.93 -4.57 2.13
N GLN A 114 16.56 -5.70 2.45
CA GLN A 114 16.49 -6.94 1.67
C GLN A 114 15.91 -8.08 2.50
N LEU A 115 15.03 -7.77 3.45
CA LEU A 115 14.40 -8.78 4.31
C LEU A 115 13.48 -9.65 3.45
N THR A 116 13.73 -10.96 3.45
CA THR A 116 12.87 -11.94 2.75
C THR A 116 11.84 -12.56 3.68
N LYS A 117 12.13 -12.53 4.99
CA LYS A 117 11.27 -12.97 6.09
C LYS A 117 11.51 -12.07 7.30
N LEU A 118 10.51 -11.97 8.17
CA LEU A 118 10.65 -11.24 9.42
C LEU A 118 11.34 -12.06 10.52
N SER A 119 11.26 -13.39 10.46
CA SER A 119 11.74 -14.28 11.54
C SER A 119 12.53 -15.48 11.05
N SER A 120 13.71 -15.68 11.64
CA SER A 120 14.33 -17.01 11.77
C SER A 120 14.82 -17.30 13.19
N HIS A 121 15.10 -16.30 14.04
CA HIS A 121 15.76 -16.55 15.34
C HIS A 121 15.29 -15.73 16.56
N PHE A 122 14.74 -14.51 16.40
CA PHE A 122 14.37 -13.64 17.53
C PHE A 122 12.97 -13.02 17.37
N PRO A 123 12.16 -12.95 18.43
CA PRO A 123 10.86 -12.27 18.40
C PRO A 123 11.01 -10.75 18.36
N LEU A 124 10.00 -10.06 17.83
CA LEU A 124 9.90 -8.60 17.95
C LEU A 124 9.58 -8.20 19.40
N PRO A 125 9.99 -7.00 19.86
CA PRO A 125 9.68 -6.54 21.21
C PRO A 125 8.17 -6.33 21.44
N ASP A 126 7.68 -6.75 22.61
CA ASP A 126 6.25 -6.65 22.97
C ASP A 126 5.72 -5.21 23.04
N ASN A 127 6.60 -4.23 23.30
CA ASN A 127 6.24 -2.81 23.40
C ASN A 127 6.10 -2.11 22.05
N LEU A 128 6.33 -2.82 20.93
CA LEU A 128 6.34 -2.23 19.61
C LEU A 128 4.94 -1.78 19.20
N THR A 129 4.79 -0.50 18.87
CA THR A 129 3.54 0.12 18.42
C THR A 129 3.57 0.47 16.94
N HIS A 130 4.75 0.78 16.38
CA HIS A 130 4.94 1.13 14.97
C HIS A 130 6.02 0.29 14.33
N LEU A 131 5.67 -0.38 13.22
CA LEU A 131 6.58 -1.21 12.45
C LEU A 131 6.47 -0.85 10.97
N ASN A 132 7.58 -0.37 10.40
CA ASN A 132 7.68 -0.10 8.97
C ASN A 132 8.67 -1.08 8.32
N LEU A 133 8.16 -1.89 7.39
CA LEU A 133 8.86 -2.91 6.60
C LEU A 133 8.70 -2.66 5.09
N ALA A 134 8.29 -1.46 4.70
CA ALA A 134 8.03 -1.14 3.31
C ALA A 134 9.29 -1.31 2.45
N ASN A 135 9.14 -1.68 1.17
CA ASN A 135 10.26 -1.86 0.24
C ASN A 135 11.27 -2.90 0.75
N ASN A 136 10.79 -4.10 1.03
CA ASN A 136 11.60 -5.28 1.32
C ASN A 136 11.25 -6.38 0.30
N GLN A 137 11.66 -7.62 0.58
CA GLN A 137 11.41 -8.79 -0.28
C GLN A 137 10.58 -9.84 0.46
N LEU A 138 9.73 -9.41 1.40
CA LEU A 138 8.92 -10.30 2.22
C LEU A 138 7.94 -11.07 1.35
N THR A 139 8.00 -12.40 1.38
CA THR A 139 7.07 -13.30 0.67
C THR A 139 5.96 -13.81 1.58
N GLU A 140 6.26 -13.85 2.89
CA GLU A 140 5.34 -14.17 3.97
C GLU A 140 5.64 -13.25 5.16
N LEU A 141 4.61 -12.90 5.92
CA LEU A 141 4.77 -12.11 7.15
C LEU A 141 5.11 -13.01 8.35
N SER A 142 4.57 -14.22 8.36
CA SER A 142 4.61 -15.16 9.48
C SER A 142 5.62 -16.28 9.23
N GLY A 143 6.74 -16.24 9.95
CA GLY A 143 7.44 -17.46 10.33
C GLY A 143 6.90 -17.98 11.67
N HIS A 144 7.79 -18.45 12.56
CA HIS A 144 7.41 -19.15 13.80
C HIS A 144 6.85 -18.27 14.94
N PHE A 145 6.77 -16.94 14.79
CA PHE A 145 6.37 -16.01 15.87
C PHE A 145 5.27 -15.04 15.45
N PRO A 146 4.28 -14.75 16.34
CA PRO A 146 3.25 -13.74 16.09
C PRO A 146 3.81 -12.32 16.14
N LEU A 147 3.09 -11.38 15.53
CA LEU A 147 3.36 -9.95 15.70
C LEU A 147 2.97 -9.49 17.12
N PRO A 148 3.62 -8.45 17.68
CA PRO A 148 3.29 -7.94 19.01
C PRO A 148 1.84 -7.41 19.11
N ASP A 149 1.16 -7.72 20.21
CA ASP A 149 -0.24 -7.32 20.43
C ASP A 149 -0.44 -5.80 20.56
N ASN A 150 0.61 -5.06 20.95
CA ASN A 150 0.57 -3.60 21.09
C ASN A 150 0.73 -2.84 19.77
N LEU A 151 0.91 -3.55 18.65
CA LEU A 151 1.15 -2.93 17.36
C LEU A 151 -0.10 -2.18 16.88
N THR A 152 0.03 -0.87 16.62
CA THR A 152 -1.03 0.00 16.12
C THR A 152 -0.83 0.39 14.66
N HIS A 153 0.42 0.44 14.19
CA HIS A 153 0.75 0.81 12.81
C HIS A 153 1.69 -0.23 12.18
N LEU A 154 1.29 -0.77 11.03
CA LEU A 154 2.06 -1.72 10.26
C LEU A 154 2.12 -1.31 8.79
N ASP A 155 3.33 -1.06 8.29
CA ASP A 155 3.58 -0.78 6.89
C ASP A 155 4.37 -1.92 6.23
N LEU A 156 3.73 -2.59 5.27
CA LEU A 156 4.26 -3.70 4.49
C LEU A 156 4.25 -3.39 2.98
N ALA A 157 4.10 -2.12 2.60
CA ALA A 157 4.00 -1.77 1.19
C ALA A 157 5.25 -2.15 0.38
N ASN A 158 5.08 -2.45 -0.91
CA ASN A 158 6.18 -2.82 -1.81
C ASN A 158 6.97 -4.04 -1.28
N ASN A 159 6.26 -5.14 -1.08
CA ASN A 159 6.84 -6.46 -0.77
C ASN A 159 6.33 -7.48 -1.80
N GLN A 160 6.53 -8.77 -1.53
CA GLN A 160 6.12 -9.87 -2.40
C GLN A 160 5.10 -10.78 -1.70
N LEU A 161 4.31 -10.22 -0.79
CA LEU A 161 3.36 -10.97 0.02
C LEU A 161 2.24 -11.51 -0.86
N THR A 162 2.01 -12.83 -0.80
CA THR A 162 0.89 -13.50 -1.50
C THR A 162 -0.28 -13.79 -0.57
N GLU A 163 0.00 -13.89 0.72
CA GLU A 163 -0.95 -14.03 1.83
C GLU A 163 -0.40 -13.34 3.09
N LEU A 164 -1.27 -12.95 4.01
CA LEU A 164 -0.86 -12.31 5.27
C LEU A 164 -0.92 -13.25 6.49
N SER A 165 -1.94 -14.10 6.54
CA SER A 165 -2.39 -14.74 7.79
C SER A 165 -2.65 -16.24 7.64
N ARG A 166 -1.69 -16.99 7.08
CA ARG A 166 -1.84 -18.46 7.04
C ARG A 166 -1.79 -19.10 8.43
N TYR A 167 -1.07 -18.47 9.37
CA TYR A 167 -0.77 -19.07 10.67
C TYR A 167 -1.13 -18.20 11.89
N PHE A 168 -1.15 -16.87 11.75
CA PHE A 168 -1.47 -15.96 12.86
C PHE A 168 -2.37 -14.80 12.42
N PRO A 169 -3.35 -14.40 13.25
CA PRO A 169 -4.17 -13.22 13.00
C PRO A 169 -3.33 -11.94 13.15
N LEU A 170 -3.83 -10.87 12.56
CA LEU A 170 -3.29 -9.52 12.80
C LEU A 170 -3.51 -9.09 14.26
N PRO A 171 -2.62 -8.25 14.83
CA PRO A 171 -2.78 -7.74 16.19
C PRO A 171 -4.12 -7.02 16.39
N GLY A 172 -4.79 -7.30 17.51
CA GLY A 172 -6.12 -6.77 17.80
C GLY A 172 -6.19 -5.26 18.07
N ASN A 173 -5.03 -4.60 18.26
CA ASN A 173 -4.93 -3.15 18.47
C ASN A 173 -4.53 -2.37 17.21
N LEU A 174 -4.39 -3.04 16.06
CA LEU A 174 -3.93 -2.41 14.83
C LEU A 174 -4.97 -1.39 14.33
N THR A 175 -4.55 -0.15 14.11
CA THR A 175 -5.41 0.93 13.59
C THR A 175 -5.04 1.31 12.15
N HIS A 176 -3.76 1.13 11.76
CA HIS A 176 -3.27 1.46 10.43
C HIS A 176 -2.53 0.27 9.80
N LEU A 177 -2.97 -0.13 8.61
CA LEU A 177 -2.36 -1.22 7.85
C LEU A 177 -2.14 -0.81 6.40
N ASN A 178 -0.87 -0.85 5.96
CA ASN A 178 -0.50 -0.60 4.58
C ASN A 178 0.07 -1.88 3.94
N LEU A 179 -0.62 -2.37 2.92
CA LEU A 179 -0.33 -3.58 2.12
C LEU A 179 -0.13 -3.24 0.64
N ALA A 180 -0.02 -1.96 0.29
CA ALA A 180 0.04 -1.53 -1.11
C ALA A 180 1.20 -2.18 -1.87
N ASN A 181 1.01 -2.46 -3.16
CA ASN A 181 2.05 -3.03 -4.02
C ASN A 181 2.59 -4.37 -3.48
N ASN A 182 1.68 -5.33 -3.30
CA ASN A 182 1.99 -6.72 -2.98
C ASN A 182 1.31 -7.64 -4.01
N GLN A 183 1.25 -8.95 -3.75
CA GLN A 183 0.68 -9.96 -4.64
C GLN A 183 -0.50 -10.67 -3.96
N LEU A 184 -1.21 -10.00 -3.06
CA LEU A 184 -2.30 -10.58 -2.28
C LEU A 184 -3.48 -10.91 -3.21
N VAL A 185 -3.93 -12.16 -3.17
CA VAL A 185 -5.09 -12.63 -3.96
C VAL A 185 -6.40 -12.55 -3.16
N ALA A 186 -6.29 -12.62 -1.84
CA ALA A 186 -7.39 -12.52 -0.88
C ALA A 186 -7.02 -11.52 0.22
N PRO A 187 -8.00 -10.79 0.76
CA PRO A 187 -7.76 -9.86 1.85
C PRO A 187 -7.53 -10.63 3.17
N PRO A 188 -6.74 -10.08 4.10
CA PRO A 188 -6.58 -10.67 5.42
C PRO A 188 -7.84 -10.47 6.28
N GLU A 189 -7.95 -11.24 7.37
CA GLU A 189 -8.89 -10.91 8.44
C GLU A 189 -8.45 -9.60 9.11
N LEU A 190 -9.36 -8.64 9.17
CA LEU A 190 -9.07 -7.29 9.68
C LEU A 190 -9.46 -7.19 11.16
N PRO A 191 -8.61 -6.60 12.02
CA PRO A 191 -8.94 -6.38 13.41
C PRO A 191 -10.04 -5.32 13.55
N ASN A 192 -10.92 -5.49 14.54
CA ASN A 192 -12.06 -4.60 14.77
C ASN A 192 -11.70 -3.14 15.11
N THR A 193 -10.42 -2.86 15.39
CA THR A 193 -9.86 -1.54 15.67
C THR A 193 -9.34 -0.83 14.42
N LEU A 194 -9.30 -1.49 13.26
CA LEU A 194 -8.66 -0.94 12.07
C LEU A 194 -9.40 0.30 11.57
N GLU A 195 -8.69 1.41 11.42
CA GLU A 195 -9.24 2.69 10.97
C GLU A 195 -8.83 2.99 9.52
N SER A 196 -7.63 2.56 9.11
CA SER A 196 -7.08 2.82 7.79
C SER A 196 -6.48 1.56 7.18
N LEU A 197 -6.95 1.19 5.99
CA LEU A 197 -6.45 0.10 5.18
C LEU A 197 -6.02 0.62 3.81
N ASN A 198 -4.75 0.45 3.46
CA ASN A 198 -4.28 0.58 2.08
C ASN A 198 -3.90 -0.80 1.53
N ALA A 199 -4.58 -1.23 0.48
CA ALA A 199 -4.35 -2.47 -0.25
C ALA A 199 -4.29 -2.23 -1.76
N ASP A 200 -3.92 -1.01 -2.18
CA ASP A 200 -3.77 -0.65 -3.59
C ASP A 200 -2.73 -1.54 -4.31
N ASN A 201 -2.90 -1.77 -5.61
CA ASN A 201 -1.97 -2.52 -6.45
C ASN A 201 -1.68 -3.93 -5.89
N ASN A 202 -2.74 -4.71 -5.73
CA ASN A 202 -2.69 -6.12 -5.37
C ASN A 202 -3.47 -6.95 -6.40
N GLN A 203 -3.78 -8.21 -6.10
CA GLN A 203 -4.57 -9.11 -6.95
C GLN A 203 -5.87 -9.51 -6.25
N LEU A 204 -6.38 -8.67 -5.34
CA LEU A 204 -7.55 -8.98 -4.52
C LEU A 204 -8.77 -9.19 -5.40
N LYS A 205 -9.47 -10.31 -5.21
CA LYS A 205 -10.70 -10.62 -5.96
C LYS A 205 -11.98 -10.10 -5.29
N TYR A 206 -11.90 -9.80 -4.00
CA TYR A 206 -12.99 -9.35 -3.14
C TYR A 206 -12.43 -8.58 -1.94
N LEU A 207 -13.29 -7.81 -1.29
CA LEU A 207 -13.05 -7.28 0.07
C LEU A 207 -13.63 -8.25 1.11
N PRO A 208 -13.16 -8.24 2.37
CA PRO A 208 -13.72 -9.10 3.41
C PRO A 208 -15.22 -8.92 3.59
N ASP A 209 -15.95 -10.03 3.79
CA ASP A 209 -17.39 -10.00 4.07
C ASP A 209 -17.71 -9.30 5.40
N ILE A 210 -16.74 -9.25 6.32
CA ILE A 210 -16.80 -8.54 7.59
C ILE A 210 -15.77 -7.41 7.53
N LEU A 211 -16.26 -6.17 7.56
CA LEU A 211 -15.43 -4.97 7.65
C LEU A 211 -15.53 -4.37 9.06
N PRO A 212 -14.41 -4.03 9.71
CA PRO A 212 -14.41 -3.29 10.96
C PRO A 212 -15.20 -1.99 10.83
N THR A 213 -16.16 -1.75 11.73
CA THR A 213 -16.93 -0.50 11.73
C THR A 213 -16.06 0.72 12.03
N SER A 214 -14.88 0.54 12.63
CA SER A 214 -13.90 1.60 12.86
C SER A 214 -13.26 2.14 11.57
N LEU A 215 -13.34 1.41 10.44
CA LEU A 215 -12.72 1.85 9.20
C LEU A 215 -13.24 3.21 8.77
N ARG A 216 -12.32 4.10 8.41
CA ARG A 216 -12.54 5.44 7.87
C ARG A 216 -11.91 5.61 6.50
N LEU A 217 -10.84 4.87 6.20
CA LEU A 217 -10.20 4.90 4.90
C LEU A 217 -9.92 3.48 4.42
N ILE A 218 -10.39 3.17 3.21
CA ILE A 218 -10.09 1.93 2.50
C ILE A 218 -9.61 2.31 1.11
N THR A 219 -8.36 2.02 0.77
CA THR A 219 -7.89 2.10 -0.62
C THR A 219 -7.56 0.70 -1.11
N ALA A 220 -8.19 0.28 -2.20
CA ALA A 220 -7.94 -1.01 -2.86
C ALA A 220 -8.02 -0.86 -4.39
N SER A 221 -7.49 0.24 -4.89
CA SER A 221 -7.37 0.53 -6.32
C SER A 221 -6.41 -0.43 -7.02
N ASN A 222 -6.57 -0.62 -8.32
CA ASN A 222 -5.76 -1.54 -9.14
C ASN A 222 -5.74 -2.96 -8.55
N ASN A 223 -6.93 -3.55 -8.41
CA ASN A 223 -7.14 -4.92 -7.94
C ASN A 223 -8.06 -5.68 -8.93
N GLN A 224 -8.50 -6.87 -8.56
CA GLN A 224 -9.42 -7.71 -9.35
C GLN A 224 -10.80 -7.82 -8.70
N ILE A 225 -11.20 -6.81 -7.91
CA ILE A 225 -12.46 -6.81 -7.17
C ILE A 225 -13.63 -6.73 -8.14
N THR A 226 -14.57 -7.67 -8.02
CA THR A 226 -15.74 -7.75 -8.91
C THR A 226 -17.03 -7.30 -8.24
N GLN A 227 -17.11 -7.37 -6.91
CA GLN A 227 -18.30 -7.07 -6.11
C GLN A 227 -17.90 -6.47 -4.76
N LEU A 228 -18.82 -5.71 -4.16
CA LEU A 228 -18.67 -5.17 -2.81
C LEU A 228 -19.48 -6.00 -1.82
N PRO A 229 -18.95 -6.25 -0.60
CA PRO A 229 -19.66 -6.95 0.45
C PRO A 229 -20.75 -6.05 1.05
N GLU A 230 -21.83 -6.65 1.58
CA GLU A 230 -22.91 -5.91 2.25
C GLU A 230 -22.40 -5.14 3.49
N ALA A 231 -21.35 -5.63 4.15
CA ALA A 231 -20.75 -4.95 5.30
C ALA A 231 -20.25 -3.53 5.00
N ILE A 232 -20.05 -3.18 3.73
CA ILE A 232 -19.67 -1.82 3.34
C ILE A 232 -20.73 -0.78 3.73
N PHE A 233 -22.00 -1.19 3.86
CA PHE A 233 -23.10 -0.32 4.30
C PHE A 233 -23.16 -0.11 5.81
N ASN A 234 -22.37 -0.88 6.58
CA ASN A 234 -22.28 -0.73 8.03
C ASN A 234 -21.17 0.23 8.46
N LEU A 235 -20.37 0.73 7.51
CA LEU A 235 -19.32 1.70 7.77
C LEU A 235 -19.90 3.10 8.04
N PHE A 236 -19.13 3.95 8.70
CA PHE A 236 -19.57 5.32 8.96
C PHE A 236 -19.70 6.12 7.65
N ASN A 237 -20.62 7.08 7.61
CA ASN A 237 -20.88 7.90 6.42
C ASN A 237 -19.68 8.74 5.96
N ASP A 238 -18.77 9.08 6.87
CA ASP A 238 -17.52 9.81 6.58
C ASP A 238 -16.39 8.89 6.10
N SER A 239 -16.65 7.58 6.00
CA SER A 239 -15.65 6.63 5.48
C SER A 239 -15.44 6.86 3.99
N GLU A 240 -14.18 6.91 3.59
CA GLU A 240 -13.75 7.02 2.20
C GLU A 240 -13.23 5.67 1.70
N ILE A 241 -13.78 5.23 0.57
CA ILE A 241 -13.48 3.94 -0.04
C ILE A 241 -13.05 4.18 -1.48
N VAL A 242 -11.81 3.85 -1.82
CA VAL A 242 -11.22 4.12 -3.13
C VAL A 242 -10.91 2.80 -3.83
N LEU A 243 -11.62 2.52 -4.92
CA LEU A 243 -11.61 1.23 -5.64
C LEU A 243 -11.35 1.41 -7.13
N ASN A 244 -10.61 2.45 -7.49
CA ASN A 244 -10.31 2.76 -8.88
C ASN A 244 -9.64 1.57 -9.57
N ASN A 245 -9.95 1.34 -10.84
CA ASN A 245 -9.36 0.28 -11.67
C ASN A 245 -9.58 -1.12 -11.10
N ASN A 246 -10.83 -1.45 -10.79
CA ASN A 246 -11.30 -2.79 -10.45
C ASN A 246 -12.38 -3.24 -11.46
N PRO A 247 -12.47 -4.53 -11.81
CA PRO A 247 -13.46 -5.06 -12.75
C PRO A 247 -14.86 -5.24 -12.12
N LEU A 248 -15.38 -4.21 -11.44
CA LEU A 248 -16.66 -4.24 -10.72
C LEU A 248 -17.83 -4.56 -11.66
N THR A 249 -18.77 -5.37 -11.18
CA THR A 249 -19.93 -5.84 -11.94
C THR A 249 -21.19 -5.03 -11.65
N GLU A 250 -22.21 -5.15 -12.52
CA GLU A 250 -23.48 -4.43 -12.39
C GLU A 250 -24.18 -4.63 -11.04
N LYS A 251 -24.00 -5.80 -10.40
CA LYS A 251 -24.57 -6.12 -9.09
C LYS A 251 -24.10 -5.18 -7.98
N THR A 252 -22.90 -4.62 -8.12
CA THR A 252 -22.30 -3.68 -7.17
C THR A 252 -23.07 -2.36 -7.06
N TYR A 253 -23.86 -2.00 -8.08
CA TYR A 253 -24.56 -0.70 -8.15
C TYR A 253 -26.00 -0.74 -7.60
N TYR A 254 -26.50 -1.92 -7.23
CA TYR A 254 -27.84 -2.08 -6.64
C TYR A 254 -27.77 -1.92 -5.13
N PHE A 255 -27.76 -0.67 -4.68
CA PHE A 255 -27.83 -0.33 -3.26
C PHE A 255 -29.27 -0.47 -2.72
N PRO A 256 -29.48 -1.08 -1.54
CA PRO A 256 -30.80 -1.12 -0.91
C PRO A 256 -31.32 0.30 -0.68
N TYR A 257 -32.59 0.53 -1.03
CA TYR A 257 -33.23 1.85 -0.91
C TYR A 257 -33.21 2.33 0.56
N GLY A 258 -32.69 3.53 0.81
CA GLY A 258 -32.64 4.11 2.17
C GLY A 258 -31.40 3.80 2.99
N SER A 259 -30.40 3.13 2.42
CA SER A 259 -29.12 2.89 3.09
C SER A 259 -28.26 4.17 3.11
N ASN A 260 -27.68 4.49 4.26
CA ASN A 260 -26.54 5.41 4.29
C ASN A 260 -25.34 4.67 3.71
N VAL A 261 -24.68 5.29 2.73
CA VAL A 261 -23.56 4.66 2.01
C VAL A 261 -22.33 5.54 2.23
N PRO A 262 -21.16 4.96 2.58
CA PRO A 262 -19.90 5.68 2.63
C PRO A 262 -19.54 6.30 1.27
N ASN A 263 -18.54 7.18 1.24
CA ASN A 263 -18.06 7.78 0.01
C ASN A 263 -17.23 6.77 -0.80
N ILE A 264 -17.78 6.22 -1.89
CA ILE A 264 -17.15 5.16 -2.69
C ILE A 264 -16.69 5.71 -4.05
N LEU A 265 -15.37 5.87 -4.21
CA LEU A 265 -14.70 6.30 -5.44
C LEU A 265 -14.34 5.08 -6.31
N MET A 266 -14.72 5.09 -7.59
CA MET A 266 -14.52 3.97 -8.54
C MET A 266 -14.25 4.51 -9.95
N SER A 267 -13.48 3.75 -10.76
CA SER A 267 -13.16 4.16 -12.13
C SER A 267 -14.36 4.03 -13.10
N PRO A 268 -14.43 4.88 -14.15
CA PRO A 268 -15.39 4.79 -15.26
C PRO A 268 -15.38 3.45 -16.00
N SER A 269 -14.21 2.80 -16.07
CA SER A 269 -14.01 1.57 -16.84
C SER A 269 -14.88 0.41 -16.36
N CYS A 270 -15.41 0.47 -15.13
CA CYS A 270 -16.41 -0.49 -14.64
C CYS A 270 -17.73 -0.44 -15.44
N LEU A 271 -18.02 0.69 -16.10
CA LEU A 271 -19.19 0.90 -16.96
C LEU A 271 -19.01 0.30 -18.39
N THR A 272 -17.84 -0.23 -18.70
CA THR A 272 -17.53 -0.79 -20.04
C THR A 272 -18.17 -2.15 -20.29
N LYS A 273 -18.56 -2.89 -19.23
CA LYS A 273 -19.17 -4.23 -19.33
C LYS A 273 -20.67 -4.23 -19.59
N PHE A 274 -21.34 -3.09 -19.51
CA PHE A 274 -22.71 -2.98 -19.96
C PHE A 274 -22.74 -3.21 -21.48
N LYS A 275 -23.43 -4.27 -21.93
CA LYS A 275 -23.68 -4.46 -23.36
C LYS A 275 -24.75 -3.46 -23.79
N TYR A 276 -24.31 -2.32 -24.33
CA TYR A 276 -25.20 -1.32 -24.88
C TYR A 276 -25.76 -1.79 -26.23
N SER A 277 -27.07 -1.81 -26.36
CA SER A 277 -27.79 -2.29 -27.54
C SER A 277 -27.72 -1.35 -28.75
N SER A 278 -27.19 -0.13 -28.58
CA SER A 278 -26.95 0.83 -29.68
C SER A 278 -25.95 1.90 -29.26
N TYR A 279 -24.86 2.08 -30.02
CA TYR A 279 -23.93 3.19 -29.86
C TYR A 279 -24.36 4.36 -30.75
N GLU A 280 -24.38 5.57 -30.20
CA GLU A 280 -24.49 6.79 -31.00
C GLU A 280 -23.12 7.18 -31.59
N PRO A 281 -23.09 7.70 -32.83
CA PRO A 281 -21.86 8.23 -33.43
C PRO A 281 -21.26 9.40 -32.63
N LEU A 282 -19.95 9.64 -32.77
CA LEU A 282 -19.22 10.64 -31.99
C LEU A 282 -19.82 12.04 -32.12
N SER A 283 -20.25 12.42 -33.32
CA SER A 283 -20.86 13.72 -33.61
C SER A 283 -22.24 13.89 -32.94
N GLU A 284 -22.97 12.82 -32.67
CA GLU A 284 -24.26 12.85 -31.97
C GLU A 284 -24.08 12.79 -30.46
N ILE A 285 -23.19 11.92 -29.97
CA ILE A 285 -23.04 11.69 -28.53
C ILE A 285 -22.53 12.95 -27.80
N VAL A 286 -21.64 13.74 -28.42
CA VAL A 286 -21.11 14.98 -27.83
C VAL A 286 -22.20 16.05 -27.61
N LYS A 287 -23.33 15.99 -28.33
CA LYS A 287 -24.41 16.98 -28.25
C LYS A 287 -25.07 17.02 -26.87
N HIS A 288 -25.06 15.90 -26.15
CA HIS A 288 -25.60 15.80 -24.79
C HIS A 288 -24.95 16.77 -23.78
N TRP A 289 -23.70 17.19 -24.04
CA TRP A 289 -22.98 18.14 -23.18
C TRP A 289 -22.93 19.58 -23.73
N LEU A 290 -23.43 19.83 -24.94
CA LEU A 290 -23.35 21.13 -25.61
C LEU A 290 -24.71 21.86 -25.59
N THR A 291 -24.71 23.20 -25.62
CA THR A 291 -25.92 24.00 -25.88
C THR A 291 -26.29 23.97 -27.37
N PRO A 292 -27.53 24.27 -27.77
CA PRO A 292 -27.93 24.28 -29.19
C PRO A 292 -27.03 25.17 -30.07
N GLU A 293 -26.59 26.32 -29.55
CA GLU A 293 -25.68 27.24 -30.23
C GLU A 293 -24.27 26.63 -30.42
N GLN A 294 -23.76 25.92 -29.42
CA GLN A 294 -22.46 25.24 -29.48
C GLN A 294 -22.50 24.02 -30.40
N GLN A 295 -23.64 23.31 -30.44
CA GLN A 295 -23.85 22.19 -31.35
C GLN A 295 -23.71 22.67 -32.80
N GLN A 296 -24.41 23.75 -33.19
CA GLN A 296 -24.29 24.33 -34.54
C GLN A 296 -22.87 24.78 -34.87
N LEU A 297 -22.14 25.34 -33.90
CA LEU A 297 -20.77 25.81 -34.10
C LEU A 297 -19.76 24.67 -34.31
N LEU A 298 -19.93 23.55 -33.60
CA LEU A 298 -18.97 22.45 -33.57
C LEU A 298 -19.35 21.25 -34.43
N GLU A 299 -20.58 21.18 -34.95
CA GLU A 299 -21.13 20.06 -35.71
C GLU A 299 -20.19 19.60 -36.84
N LYS A 300 -19.82 20.51 -37.75
CA LYS A 300 -18.91 20.18 -38.86
C LYS A 300 -17.54 19.70 -38.39
N LYS A 301 -17.02 20.23 -37.28
CA LYS A 301 -15.71 19.85 -36.74
C LYS A 301 -15.75 18.45 -36.12
N TRP A 302 -16.83 18.08 -35.44
CA TRP A 302 -16.99 16.74 -34.89
C TRP A 302 -17.27 15.68 -35.95
N LEU A 303 -18.02 16.01 -37.02
CA LEU A 303 -18.17 15.11 -38.18
C LEU A 303 -16.82 14.82 -38.86
N GLU A 304 -15.91 15.79 -38.92
CA GLU A 304 -14.55 15.57 -39.45
C GLU A 304 -13.69 14.72 -38.50
N ILE A 305 -13.79 14.93 -37.19
CA ILE A 305 -13.07 14.15 -36.17
C ILE A 305 -13.53 12.69 -36.14
N GLU A 306 -14.83 12.45 -36.32
CA GLU A 306 -15.42 11.11 -36.32
C GLU A 306 -14.89 10.23 -37.47
N LYS A 307 -14.46 10.83 -38.59
CA LYS A 307 -13.85 10.09 -39.70
C LYS A 307 -12.49 9.48 -39.36
N ASP A 308 -11.84 9.93 -38.28
CA ASP A 308 -10.57 9.36 -37.80
C ASP A 308 -10.85 8.03 -37.05
N PRO A 309 -10.30 6.89 -37.51
CA PRO A 309 -10.46 5.60 -36.83
C PRO A 309 -10.00 5.62 -35.35
N SER A 310 -9.05 6.49 -35.01
CA SER A 310 -8.51 6.65 -33.65
C SER A 310 -9.54 7.26 -32.68
N SER A 311 -10.63 7.81 -33.20
CA SER A 311 -11.71 8.41 -32.41
C SER A 311 -12.68 7.37 -31.82
N GLU A 312 -12.60 6.10 -32.23
CA GLU A 312 -13.48 5.02 -31.79
C GLU A 312 -13.42 4.82 -30.26
N GLY A 313 -12.22 4.90 -29.67
CA GLY A 313 -12.03 4.78 -28.23
C GLY A 313 -12.75 5.88 -27.44
N LEU A 314 -12.65 7.14 -27.91
CA LEU A 314 -13.38 8.26 -27.32
C LEU A 314 -14.90 8.11 -27.50
N THR A 315 -15.34 7.64 -28.67
CA THR A 315 -16.76 7.42 -28.97
C THR A 315 -17.39 6.40 -28.03
N LYS A 316 -16.69 5.26 -27.81
CA LYS A 316 -17.12 4.23 -26.86
C LYS A 316 -17.19 4.78 -25.44
N TYR A 317 -16.17 5.52 -25.03
CA TYR A 317 -16.12 6.17 -23.71
C TYR A 317 -17.31 7.10 -23.50
N LEU A 318 -17.57 8.06 -24.40
CA LEU A 318 -18.68 9.01 -24.27
C LEU A 318 -20.06 8.31 -24.27
N ASN A 319 -20.23 7.27 -25.07
CA ASN A 319 -21.46 6.48 -25.07
C ASN A 319 -21.70 5.76 -23.72
N GLN A 320 -20.64 5.30 -23.06
CA GLN A 320 -20.74 4.71 -21.73
C GLN A 320 -21.19 5.76 -20.69
N LEU A 321 -20.79 7.03 -20.85
CA LEU A 321 -21.14 8.10 -19.92
C LEU A 321 -22.64 8.44 -19.92
N ILE A 322 -23.27 8.45 -21.10
CA ILE A 322 -24.66 8.88 -21.25
C ILE A 322 -25.64 7.74 -21.00
N ASN A 323 -25.25 6.51 -21.36
CA ASN A 323 -26.11 5.33 -21.23
C ASN A 323 -26.07 4.69 -19.83
N ILE A 324 -25.47 5.36 -18.84
CA ILE A 324 -25.60 4.98 -17.43
C ILE A 324 -27.10 4.93 -17.09
N PRO A 325 -27.63 3.82 -16.53
CA PRO A 325 -29.05 3.67 -16.22
C PRO A 325 -29.64 4.90 -15.52
N LYS A 326 -30.84 5.36 -15.93
CA LYS A 326 -31.53 6.51 -15.32
C LYS A 326 -31.81 6.34 -13.82
N SER A 327 -31.73 5.11 -13.29
CA SER A 327 -31.77 4.80 -11.85
C SER A 327 -30.53 5.28 -11.07
N ILE A 328 -29.43 5.54 -11.77
CA ILE A 328 -28.17 6.11 -11.28
C ILE A 328 -28.11 7.62 -11.55
N GLN A 329 -28.74 8.12 -12.62
CA GLN A 329 -28.73 9.54 -13.02
C GLN A 329 -29.75 10.44 -12.29
N LYS A 330 -30.72 9.89 -11.53
CA LYS A 330 -31.60 10.74 -10.72
C LYS A 330 -30.77 11.37 -9.58
N PRO A 331 -30.87 12.68 -9.34
CA PRO A 331 -30.36 13.26 -8.10
C PRO A 331 -31.17 12.63 -6.96
N ARG A 332 -30.61 11.60 -6.34
CA ARG A 332 -31.16 11.05 -5.11
C ARG A 332 -30.99 12.14 -4.05
N PRO A 333 -31.92 12.30 -3.11
CA PRO A 333 -31.89 13.38 -2.12
C PRO A 333 -30.77 13.26 -1.08
N ASN A 334 -29.67 12.55 -1.38
CA ASN A 334 -28.57 12.30 -0.47
C ASN A 334 -27.23 12.53 -1.19
N PRO A 335 -26.47 13.59 -0.86
CA PRO A 335 -25.27 14.02 -1.60
C PRO A 335 -24.00 13.17 -1.38
N GLN A 336 -24.08 11.97 -0.80
CA GLN A 336 -22.89 11.21 -0.36
C GLN A 336 -22.53 9.99 -1.21
N LEU A 337 -23.36 9.63 -2.19
CA LEU A 337 -23.02 8.66 -3.24
C LEU A 337 -22.30 9.39 -4.37
N TYR A 338 -21.07 9.83 -4.12
CA TYR A 338 -20.19 10.24 -5.20
C TYR A 338 -19.56 8.98 -5.80
N VAL A 339 -20.15 8.46 -6.87
CA VAL A 339 -19.31 7.89 -7.92
C VAL A 339 -18.51 9.10 -8.44
N ARG A 340 -17.39 9.49 -7.79
CA ARG A 340 -16.42 10.34 -8.46
C ARG A 340 -15.70 9.49 -9.48
N ASP A 341 -16.42 9.19 -10.54
CA ASP A 341 -15.97 9.70 -11.82
C ASP A 341 -17.20 9.86 -12.73
N LEU A 342 -17.25 11.02 -13.41
CA LEU A 342 -18.17 11.46 -14.48
C LEU A 342 -19.33 12.42 -14.17
N SER A 343 -19.76 12.60 -12.93
CA SER A 343 -20.66 13.73 -12.60
C SER A 343 -19.92 14.96 -12.07
N ASP A 344 -18.65 14.82 -11.67
CA ASP A 344 -17.80 15.95 -11.27
C ASP A 344 -17.16 16.68 -12.45
N PHE A 345 -17.28 16.15 -13.67
CA PHE A 345 -17.26 17.02 -14.82
C PHE A 345 -18.57 17.80 -14.82
N SER A 346 -18.56 19.02 -14.26
CA SER A 346 -19.64 19.95 -14.53
C SER A 346 -19.86 19.98 -16.05
N LYS A 347 -21.10 20.12 -16.51
CA LYS A 347 -21.39 20.25 -17.95
C LYS A 347 -20.40 21.23 -18.61
N GLN A 348 -20.03 22.30 -17.89
CA GLN A 348 -18.99 23.27 -18.26
C GLN A 348 -17.58 22.69 -18.44
N GLN A 349 -17.09 21.81 -17.57
CA GLN A 349 -15.79 21.15 -17.74
C GLN A 349 -15.81 20.17 -18.92
N MET A 350 -16.90 19.40 -19.13
CA MET A 350 -17.01 18.50 -20.29
C MET A 350 -17.03 19.33 -21.56
N THR A 351 -17.85 20.38 -21.59
CA THR A 351 -17.87 21.35 -22.69
C THR A 351 -16.46 21.88 -22.96
N LYS A 352 -15.73 22.34 -21.93
CA LYS A 352 -14.36 22.86 -22.10
C LYS A 352 -13.40 21.80 -22.67
N LEU A 353 -13.47 20.56 -22.20
CA LEU A 353 -12.68 19.44 -22.75
C LEU A 353 -13.03 19.18 -24.23
N LEU A 354 -14.32 19.14 -24.57
CA LEU A 354 -14.79 18.96 -25.94
C LEU A 354 -14.29 20.08 -26.87
N PHE A 355 -14.35 21.34 -26.42
CA PHE A 355 -13.76 22.46 -27.17
C PHE A 355 -12.24 22.31 -27.34
N ASN A 356 -11.51 21.93 -26.29
CA ASN A 356 -10.07 21.74 -26.37
C ASN A 356 -9.66 20.59 -27.32
N ILE A 357 -10.44 19.50 -27.37
CA ILE A 357 -10.22 18.38 -28.30
C ILE A 357 -10.39 18.86 -29.76
N VAL A 358 -11.38 19.72 -29.99
CA VAL A 358 -11.65 20.29 -31.31
C VAL A 358 -10.56 21.27 -31.75
N ASP A 359 -9.99 22.04 -30.83
CA ASP A 359 -9.04 23.10 -31.16
C ASP A 359 -7.56 22.65 -31.10
N SER A 360 -7.24 21.54 -30.42
CA SER A 360 -5.86 21.03 -30.31
C SER A 360 -5.69 19.62 -30.87
N ASN A 361 -4.94 19.52 -31.98
CA ASN A 361 -4.61 18.23 -32.60
C ASN A 361 -3.69 17.38 -31.71
N SER A 362 -2.73 17.99 -31.01
CA SER A 362 -1.81 17.27 -30.11
C SER A 362 -2.53 16.70 -28.89
N LEU A 363 -3.49 17.44 -28.32
CA LEU A 363 -4.34 16.95 -27.23
C LEU A 363 -5.25 15.83 -27.72
N ARG A 364 -5.84 15.98 -28.92
CA ARG A 364 -6.68 14.97 -29.55
C ARG A 364 -5.92 13.65 -29.75
N GLN A 365 -4.72 13.71 -30.31
CA GLN A 365 -3.87 12.52 -30.50
C GLN A 365 -3.47 11.89 -29.16
N ALA A 366 -3.14 12.68 -28.14
CA ALA A 366 -2.85 12.17 -26.81
C ALA A 366 -4.05 11.45 -26.17
N ILE A 367 -5.26 11.98 -26.33
CA ILE A 367 -6.50 11.36 -25.83
C ILE A 367 -6.84 10.08 -26.60
N PHE A 368 -6.67 10.09 -27.93
CA PHE A 368 -6.90 8.92 -28.77
C PHE A 368 -5.91 7.79 -28.46
N LEU A 369 -4.65 8.11 -28.17
CA LEU A 369 -3.63 7.14 -27.74
C LEU A 369 -3.91 6.57 -26.34
N LYS A 370 -4.51 7.36 -25.44
CA LYS A 370 -4.82 6.96 -24.05
C LYS A 370 -6.08 6.09 -23.94
N ASN A 371 -7.01 6.21 -24.88
CA ASN A 371 -8.29 5.47 -24.95
C ASN A 371 -8.23 4.29 -25.94
N ASN A 372 -7.09 3.60 -26.01
CA ASN A 372 -6.91 2.42 -26.86
C ASN A 372 -7.84 1.29 -26.38
N PRO A 373 -8.65 0.63 -27.24
CA PRO A 373 -9.67 -0.36 -26.84
C PRO A 373 -9.15 -1.66 -26.20
N ASN A 374 -7.85 -1.76 -25.90
CA ASN A 374 -7.20 -2.93 -25.29
C ASN A 374 -6.84 -2.75 -23.80
N TRP A 375 -7.27 -1.67 -23.14
CA TRP A 375 -6.99 -1.43 -21.71
C TRP A 375 -8.29 -1.38 -20.89
#